data_AF-A0A250FXR9-F1
#
_entry.id   AF-A0A250FXR9-F1
#
_cell.length_a   1.000
_cell.length_b   1.000
_cell.length_c   1.000
_cell.angle_alpha   90.00
_cell.angle_beta   90.00
_cell.angle_gamma   90.00
#
_symmetry.space_group_name_H-M   'P 1'
#
loop_
_entity.id
_entity.type
_entity.pdbx_description
1 polymer ?
#
loop_
_entity_poly.entity_id
_entity_poly.type
_entity_poly.pdbx_seq_one_letter_code
_entity_poly.pdbx_strand_id
1 'polypeptide(L)'
;MAKSSRPKVSYAELVAKAQVMVAGLKNNPQEVQKRGIDSEFTTLLEKQCEEAIALNNEQERLKAELKAKTEEFVQKLSAIHEQMREANAVVKLAIPQAKWREFGIETSR
;
A
#
# COMPACT_ATOMS: atom_id res chain seq x y z
N MET A 1 15.24 -10.80 -10.68
CA MET A 1 13.87 -10.26 -10.54
C MET A 1 13.11 -10.55 -11.82
N ALA A 2 12.08 -11.40 -11.79
CA ALA A 2 11.31 -11.71 -12.99
C ALA A 2 10.55 -10.44 -13.44
N LYS A 3 10.64 -10.08 -14.72
CA LYS A 3 9.85 -9.00 -15.31
C LYS A 3 8.37 -9.35 -15.17
N SER A 4 7.68 -8.72 -14.23
CA SER A 4 6.22 -8.82 -14.12
C SER A 4 5.60 -8.20 -15.37
N SER A 5 5.10 -9.05 -16.29
CA SER A 5 4.28 -8.61 -17.41
C SER A 5 2.87 -8.30 -16.88
N ARG A 6 2.72 -7.15 -16.23
CA ARG A 6 1.40 -6.68 -15.81
C ARG A 6 0.55 -6.42 -17.08
N PRO A 7 -0.72 -6.84 -17.09
CA PRO A 7 -1.65 -6.51 -18.16
C PRO A 7 -1.71 -5.00 -18.43
N LYS A 8 -1.84 -4.60 -19.70
CA LYS A 8 -2.00 -3.19 -20.09
C LYS A 8 -3.38 -2.59 -19.78
N VAL A 9 -4.30 -3.41 -19.26
CA VAL A 9 -5.65 -3.01 -18.83
C VAL A 9 -5.67 -2.78 -17.33
N SER A 10 -6.60 -1.97 -16.85
CA SER A 10 -6.76 -1.76 -15.41
C SER A 10 -7.22 -3.05 -14.71
N TYR A 11 -6.96 -3.12 -13.40
CA TYR A 11 -7.43 -4.23 -12.55
C TYR A 11 -8.94 -4.45 -12.69
N ALA A 12 -9.74 -3.39 -12.56
CA ALA A 12 -11.20 -3.45 -12.62
C ALA A 12 -11.68 -3.96 -13.98
N GLU A 13 -11.10 -3.47 -15.08
CA GLU A 13 -11.44 -3.93 -16.43
C GLU A 13 -11.07 -5.39 -16.64
N LEU A 14 -9.93 -5.85 -16.12
CA LEU A 14 -9.49 -7.24 -16.27
C LEU A 14 -10.39 -8.20 -15.52
N VAL A 15 -10.68 -7.92 -14.24
CA VAL A 15 -11.52 -8.77 -13.40
C VAL A 15 -12.95 -8.81 -13.94
N ALA A 16 -13.52 -7.67 -14.35
CA ALA A 16 -14.85 -7.64 -14.94
C ALA A 16 -14.94 -8.49 -16.21
N LYS A 17 -13.96 -8.37 -17.12
CA LYS A 17 -13.90 -9.20 -18.34
C LYS A 17 -13.73 -10.68 -18.01
N ALA A 18 -12.90 -11.02 -17.02
CA ALA A 18 -12.69 -12.40 -16.62
C ALA A 18 -13.95 -13.02 -15.99
N GLN A 19 -14.69 -12.28 -15.16
CA GLN A 19 -15.97 -12.74 -14.61
C GLN A 19 -17.02 -12.98 -15.70
N VAL A 20 -17.11 -12.08 -16.70
CA VAL A 20 -17.98 -12.28 -17.87
C VAL A 20 -17.57 -13.53 -18.65
N MET A 21 -16.26 -13.77 -18.82
CA MET A 21 -15.74 -14.99 -19.46
C MET A 21 -16.16 -16.25 -18.67
N VAL A 22 -15.94 -16.27 -17.35
CA VAL A 22 -16.35 -17.39 -16.48
C VAL A 22 -17.84 -17.68 -16.64
N ALA A 23 -18.69 -16.65 -16.61
CA ALA A 23 -20.12 -16.82 -16.82
C ALA A 23 -20.44 -17.43 -18.20
N GLY A 24 -19.76 -16.96 -19.26
CA GLY A 24 -19.88 -17.51 -20.61
C GLY A 24 -19.46 -18.98 -20.71
N LEU A 25 -18.34 -19.35 -20.09
CA LEU A 25 -17.83 -20.72 -20.05
C LEU A 25 -18.81 -21.66 -19.31
N LYS A 26 -19.32 -21.22 -18.15
CA LYS A 26 -20.32 -21.98 -17.36
C LYS A 26 -21.64 -22.19 -18.08
N ASN A 27 -22.06 -21.22 -18.90
CA ASN A 27 -23.30 -21.30 -19.68
C ASN A 27 -23.17 -22.14 -20.95
N ASN A 28 -21.96 -22.41 -21.44
CA ASN A 28 -21.71 -23.11 -22.69
C ASN A 28 -20.71 -24.28 -22.55
N PRO A 29 -20.83 -25.15 -21.52
CA PRO A 29 -19.78 -26.11 -21.16
C PRO A 29 -19.49 -27.11 -22.29
N GLN A 30 -20.53 -27.58 -22.99
CA GLN A 30 -20.38 -28.58 -24.06
C GLN A 30 -19.58 -28.02 -25.26
N GLU A 31 -19.75 -26.74 -25.61
CA GLU A 31 -19.07 -26.15 -26.77
C GLU A 31 -17.58 -25.90 -26.50
N VAL A 32 -17.26 -25.44 -25.29
CA VAL A 32 -15.88 -25.13 -24.91
C VAL A 32 -15.08 -26.39 -24.53
N GLN A 33 -15.75 -27.42 -24.00
CA GLN A 33 -15.13 -28.71 -23.69
C GLN A 33 -14.66 -29.44 -24.95
N LYS A 34 -15.40 -29.34 -26.08
CA LYS A 34 -14.96 -29.82 -27.41
C LYS A 34 -13.62 -29.22 -27.86
N ARG A 35 -13.23 -28.09 -27.27
CA ARG A 35 -12.00 -27.35 -27.59
C ARG A 35 -10.95 -27.40 -26.47
N GLY A 36 -11.16 -28.25 -25.46
CA GLY A 36 -10.19 -28.49 -24.38
C GLY A 36 -10.29 -27.55 -23.18
N ILE A 37 -11.36 -26.75 -23.06
CA ILE A 37 -11.65 -26.03 -21.83
C ILE A 37 -12.61 -26.86 -20.98
N ASP A 38 -12.12 -27.39 -19.87
CA ASP A 38 -12.91 -28.18 -18.94
C ASP A 38 -13.44 -27.35 -17.75
N SER A 39 -14.17 -28.03 -16.86
CA SER A 39 -14.71 -27.44 -15.65
C SER A 39 -13.63 -27.02 -14.66
N GLU A 40 -12.49 -27.70 -14.64
CA GLU A 40 -11.37 -27.38 -13.75
C GLU A 40 -10.75 -26.03 -14.12
N PHE A 41 -10.51 -25.81 -15.42
CA PHE A 41 -10.04 -24.52 -15.94
C PHE A 41 -11.00 -23.39 -15.56
N THR A 42 -12.29 -23.60 -15.77
CA THR A 42 -13.31 -22.58 -15.47
C THR A 42 -13.37 -22.25 -13.99
N THR A 43 -13.27 -23.27 -13.12
CA THR A 43 -13.24 -23.11 -11.67
C THR A 43 -11.98 -22.39 -11.22
N LEU A 44 -10.83 -22.71 -11.81
CA LEU A 44 -9.57 -22.04 -11.49
C LEU A 44 -9.60 -20.56 -11.88
N LEU A 45 -10.15 -20.22 -13.06
CA LEU A 45 -10.28 -18.83 -13.48
C LEU A 45 -11.21 -18.04 -12.57
N GLU A 46 -12.33 -18.64 -12.14
CA GLU A 46 -13.24 -18.03 -11.17
C GLU A 46 -12.54 -17.75 -9.84
N LYS A 47 -11.86 -18.76 -9.29
CA LYS A 47 -11.09 -18.64 -8.05
C LYS A 47 -10.02 -17.55 -8.15
N GLN A 48 -9.32 -17.44 -9.28
CA GLN A 48 -8.35 -16.37 -9.50
C GLN A 48 -9.00 -14.97 -9.48
N CYS A 49 -10.21 -14.83 -10.02
CA CYS A 49 -10.95 -13.57 -9.95
C CYS A 49 -11.30 -13.21 -8.49
N GLU A 50 -11.81 -14.17 -7.73
CA GLU A 50 -12.17 -13.99 -6.32
C GLU A 50 -10.96 -13.63 -5.46
N GLU A 51 -9.84 -14.33 -5.63
CA GLU A 51 -8.58 -14.04 -4.94
C GLU A 51 -8.05 -12.65 -5.29
N ALA A 52 -8.12 -12.25 -6.57
CA ALA A 52 -7.70 -10.91 -7.00
C ALA A 52 -8.57 -9.81 -6.36
N ILE A 53 -9.87 -10.05 -6.16
CA ILE A 53 -10.77 -9.15 -5.43
C ILE A 53 -10.40 -9.07 -3.95
N ALA A 54 -10.19 -10.21 -3.30
CA ALA A 54 -9.79 -10.25 -1.90
C ALA A 54 -8.46 -9.49 -1.66
N LEU A 55 -7.46 -9.74 -2.52
CA LEU A 55 -6.17 -9.06 -2.46
C LEU A 55 -6.27 -7.55 -2.71
N ASN A 56 -7.12 -7.12 -3.63
CA ASN A 56 -7.34 -5.69 -3.87
C ASN A 56 -7.99 -5.01 -2.66
N ASN A 57 -9.00 -5.64 -2.05
CA ASN A 57 -9.66 -5.10 -0.85
C ASN A 57 -8.67 -4.98 0.31
N GLU A 58 -7.84 -6.00 0.51
CA GLU A 58 -6.79 -5.98 1.53
C GLU A 58 -5.75 -4.90 1.24
N GLN A 59 -5.39 -4.68 -0.03
CA GLN A 59 -4.51 -3.58 -0.41
C GLN A 59 -5.10 -2.22 -0.02
N GLU A 60 -6.39 -1.98 -0.28
CA GLU A 60 -7.04 -0.71 0.07
C GLU A 60 -7.11 -0.52 1.59
N ARG A 61 -7.38 -1.59 2.36
CA ARG A 61 -7.31 -1.57 3.83
C ARG A 61 -5.92 -1.15 4.31
N LEU A 62 -4.87 -1.80 3.81
CA LEU A 62 -3.48 -1.50 4.19
C LEU A 62 -3.06 -0.08 3.82
N LYS A 63 -3.52 0.45 2.66
CA LYS A 63 -3.28 1.85 2.29
C LYS A 63 -3.92 2.82 3.29
N ALA A 64 -5.14 2.55 3.74
CA ALA A 64 -5.81 3.37 4.73
C ALA A 64 -5.07 3.35 6.08
N GLU A 65 -4.63 2.17 6.53
CA GLU A 65 -3.86 2.02 7.77
C GLU A 65 -2.50 2.72 7.70
N LEU A 66 -1.81 2.59 6.58
CA LEU A 66 -0.54 3.29 6.34
C LEU A 66 -0.74 4.80 6.42
N LYS A 67 -1.81 5.34 5.81
CA LYS A 67 -2.11 6.76 5.86
C LYS A 67 -2.34 7.23 7.31
N ALA A 68 -3.18 6.53 8.06
CA ALA A 68 -3.44 6.85 9.47
C ALA A 68 -2.16 6.84 10.32
N LYS A 69 -1.31 5.81 10.16
CA LYS A 69 -0.02 5.73 10.88
C LYS A 69 0.97 6.80 10.44
N THR A 70 0.93 7.21 9.18
CA THR A 70 1.74 8.33 8.69
C THR A 70 1.32 9.64 9.35
N GLU A 71 0.02 9.89 9.51
CA GLU A 71 -0.49 11.07 10.20
C GLU A 71 -0.05 11.09 11.68
N GLU A 72 -0.18 9.96 12.40
CA GLU A 72 0.31 9.82 13.78
C GLU A 72 1.83 10.08 13.88
N PHE A 73 2.62 9.53 12.96
CA PHE A 73 4.07 9.70 12.91
C PHE A 73 4.47 11.16 12.70
N VAL A 74 3.84 11.84 11.73
CA VAL A 74 4.08 13.27 11.44
C VAL A 74 3.74 14.14 12.65
N GLN A 75 2.63 13.87 13.35
CA GLN A 75 2.26 14.59 14.57
C GLN A 75 3.33 14.46 15.66
N LYS A 76 3.88 13.25 15.86
CA LYS A 76 4.96 13.04 16.84
C LYS A 76 6.24 13.77 16.46
N LEU A 77 6.63 13.77 15.19
CA LEU A 77 7.80 14.54 14.74
C LEU A 77 7.60 16.04 14.96
N SER A 78 6.42 16.58 14.67
CA SER A 78 6.12 18.00 14.92
C SER A 78 6.18 18.33 16.41
N ALA A 79 5.65 17.47 17.27
CA ALA A 79 5.68 17.68 18.72
C ALA A 79 7.13 17.67 19.26
N ILE A 80 7.96 16.71 18.81
CA ILE A 80 9.38 16.66 19.16
C ILE A 80 10.08 17.94 18.71
N HIS A 81 9.83 18.39 17.48
CA HIS A 81 10.45 19.59 16.94
C HIS A 81 10.10 20.85 17.76
N GLU A 82 8.83 21.01 18.16
CA GLU A 82 8.42 22.14 18.99
C GLU A 82 9.05 22.10 20.39
N GLN A 83 9.04 20.92 21.03
CA GLN A 83 9.68 20.73 22.33
C GLN A 83 11.20 21.00 22.27
N MET A 84 11.86 20.58 21.21
CA MET A 84 13.28 20.90 20.97
C MET A 84 13.50 22.40 20.79
N ARG A 85 12.61 23.10 20.08
CA ARG A 85 12.70 24.56 19.91
C ARG A 85 12.61 25.29 21.25
N GLU A 86 11.64 24.92 22.09
CA GLU A 86 11.47 25.48 23.43
C GLU A 86 12.70 25.18 24.31
N ALA A 87 13.14 23.92 24.36
CA ALA A 87 14.32 23.52 25.12
C ALA A 87 15.57 24.29 24.67
N ASN A 88 15.77 24.43 23.36
CA ASN A 88 16.88 25.20 22.80
C ASN A 88 16.83 26.67 23.23
N ALA A 89 15.66 27.30 23.23
CA ALA A 89 15.51 28.68 23.68
C ALA A 89 15.92 28.84 25.15
N VAL A 90 15.46 27.92 26.03
CA VAL A 90 15.80 27.94 27.46
C VAL A 90 17.30 27.72 27.68
N VAL A 91 17.92 26.74 26.99
CA VAL A 91 19.37 26.48 27.09
C VAL A 91 20.16 27.71 26.67
N LYS A 92 19.77 28.38 25.58
CA LYS A 92 20.46 29.58 25.09
C LYS A 92 20.39 30.76 26.07
N LEU A 93 19.33 30.85 26.87
CA LEU A 93 19.17 31.88 27.90
C LEU A 93 19.94 31.55 29.19
N ALA A 94 19.96 30.28 29.59
CA ALA A 94 20.48 29.86 30.90
C ALA A 94 21.96 29.45 30.89
N ILE A 95 22.47 28.97 29.76
CA ILE A 95 23.77 28.28 29.68
C ILE A 95 24.74 29.07 28.78
N PRO A 96 26.02 29.26 29.17
CA PRO A 96 27.02 29.85 28.30
C PRO A 96 27.18 29.09 26.98
N GLN A 97 27.33 29.82 25.87
CA GLN A 97 27.41 29.27 24.52
C GLN A 97 28.45 28.15 24.35
N ALA A 98 29.58 28.23 25.07
CA ALA A 98 30.63 27.22 25.03
C ALA A 98 30.15 25.80 25.40
N LYS A 99 29.04 25.68 26.13
CA LYS A 99 28.46 24.40 26.57
C LYS A 99 27.24 23.96 25.76
N TRP A 100 26.79 24.73 24.77
CA TRP A 100 25.57 24.40 24.00
C TRP A 100 25.65 23.08 23.23
N ARG A 101 26.85 22.66 22.81
CA ARG A 101 27.07 21.36 22.15
C ARG A 101 26.67 20.17 23.02
N GLU A 102 26.75 20.28 24.34
CA GLU A 102 26.30 19.23 25.28
C GLU A 102 24.79 18.96 25.16
N PHE A 103 24.02 19.92 24.64
CA PHE A 103 22.59 19.85 24.42
C PHE A 103 22.22 19.58 22.95
N GLY A 104 23.19 19.22 22.10
CA GLY A 104 22.97 19.00 20.67
C GLY A 104 22.69 20.27 19.87
N ILE A 105 22.94 21.45 20.44
CA ILE A 105 22.81 22.73 19.75
C ILE A 105 24.11 23.01 19.01
N GLU A 106 24.09 22.86 17.70
CA GLU A 106 25.20 23.27 16.85
C GLU A 106 25.26 24.79 16.75
N THR A 107 26.35 25.37 17.26
CA THR A 107 26.76 26.72 16.89
C THR A 107 27.50 26.61 15.57
N SER A 108 26.90 27.08 14.48
CA SER A 108 27.56 27.22 13.19
C SER A 108 28.93 27.88 13.38
N ARG A 109 29.93 27.41 12.62
CA ARG A 109 31.29 27.96 12.63
C ARG A 109 31.33 29.32 11.95
#